data_AF-A0A959IM33-F1
#
_entry.id   AF-A0A959IM33-F1
#
_cell.length_a   1.000
_cell.length_b   1.000
_cell.length_c   1.000
_cell.angle_alpha   90.00
_cell.angle_beta   90.00
_cell.angle_gamma   90.00
#
_symmetry.space_group_name_H-M   'P 1'
#
loop_
_entity.id
_entity.type
_entity.pdbx_description
1 polymer ?
#
loop_
_entity_poly.entity_id
_entity_poly.type
_entity_poly.pdbx_seq_one_letter_code
_entity_poly.pdbx_strand_id
1 'polypeptide(L)'
;RTSSGSDALGQYAPAFQAVFADIDSCPPEFLLWFHHVPWDHVLATGRTLWDELCVQYHRGADEAAQMQVIWANLEGAIDEERFQQVAMHLSIQAREARWWRDACLAYFQTFAQRPIPADLEPPAHPLDYYQSLTYPYAPGIRPRW
;
A
#
# COMPACT_ATOMS: atom_id res chain seq x y z
N ARG A 1 -9.65 -12.11 -12.34
CA ARG A 1 -10.98 -11.68 -12.83
C ARG A 1 -11.08 -11.69 -14.36
N THR A 2 -10.09 -12.22 -15.09
CA THR A 2 -10.21 -12.61 -16.51
C THR A 2 -11.14 -13.82 -16.68
N SER A 3 -11.35 -14.24 -17.93
CA SER A 3 -12.22 -15.37 -18.31
C SER A 3 -11.79 -16.72 -17.72
N SER A 4 -10.52 -16.89 -17.33
CA SER A 4 -10.03 -18.08 -16.62
C SER A 4 -10.31 -18.07 -15.11
N GLY A 5 -10.87 -16.98 -14.58
CA GLY A 5 -11.26 -16.83 -13.18
C GLY A 5 -12.75 -16.55 -13.03
N SER A 6 -13.09 -15.40 -12.44
CA SER A 6 -14.48 -15.00 -12.22
C SER A 6 -15.17 -14.38 -13.44
N ASP A 7 -14.43 -14.11 -14.52
CA ASP A 7 -14.88 -13.39 -15.72
C ASP A 7 -15.58 -12.04 -15.47
N ALA A 8 -15.24 -11.35 -14.37
CA ALA A 8 -15.82 -10.04 -14.10
C ALA A 8 -15.36 -8.99 -15.13
N LEU A 9 -14.21 -9.21 -15.78
CA LEU A 9 -13.76 -8.36 -16.88
C LEU A 9 -14.73 -8.39 -18.08
N GLY A 10 -15.42 -9.52 -18.32
CA GLY A 10 -16.43 -9.66 -19.37
C GLY A 10 -17.62 -8.70 -19.23
N GLN A 11 -17.80 -8.06 -18.07
CA GLN A 11 -18.83 -7.05 -17.82
C GLN A 11 -18.48 -5.66 -18.40
N TYR A 12 -17.22 -5.43 -18.76
CA TYR A 12 -16.76 -4.15 -19.30
C TYR A 12 -16.89 -4.08 -20.82
N ALA A 13 -16.79 -2.88 -21.40
CA ALA A 13 -16.77 -2.71 -22.85
C ALA A 13 -15.54 -3.40 -23.50
N PRO A 14 -15.64 -3.89 -24.76
CA PRO A 14 -14.56 -4.65 -25.39
C PRO A 14 -13.19 -3.98 -25.41
N ALA A 15 -13.13 -2.65 -25.52
CA ALA A 15 -11.88 -1.89 -25.48
C ALA A 15 -11.15 -2.03 -24.13
N PHE A 16 -11.88 -2.08 -23.02
CA PHE A 16 -11.30 -2.35 -21.69
C PHE A 16 -10.92 -3.82 -21.56
N GLN A 17 -11.75 -4.74 -22.05
CA GLN A 17 -11.38 -6.15 -22.02
C GLN A 17 -10.05 -6.39 -22.73
N ALA A 18 -9.85 -5.78 -23.89
CA ALA A 18 -8.61 -5.92 -24.67
C ALA A 18 -7.35 -5.45 -23.93
N VAL A 19 -7.44 -4.37 -23.14
CA VAL A 19 -6.28 -3.82 -22.40
C VAL A 19 -6.03 -4.55 -21.08
N PHE A 20 -7.10 -4.92 -20.36
CA PHE A 20 -6.97 -5.45 -19.00
C PHE A 20 -6.92 -6.99 -18.96
N ALA A 21 -7.25 -7.69 -20.04
CA ALA A 21 -7.22 -9.15 -20.10
C ALA A 21 -5.80 -9.71 -20.29
N ASP A 22 -4.89 -8.92 -20.82
CA ASP A 22 -3.50 -9.29 -21.02
C ASP A 22 -2.63 -8.70 -19.91
N ILE A 23 -1.73 -9.53 -19.37
CA ILE A 23 -0.89 -9.19 -18.21
C ILE A 23 0.14 -8.11 -18.57
N ASP A 24 0.67 -8.14 -19.79
CA ASP A 24 1.75 -7.24 -20.22
C ASP A 24 1.25 -5.84 -20.58
N SER A 25 -0.02 -5.73 -21.01
CA SER A 25 -0.66 -4.46 -21.36
C SER A 25 -1.57 -3.89 -20.25
N CYS A 26 -1.90 -4.68 -19.22
CA CYS A 26 -2.69 -4.20 -18.09
C CYS A 26 -1.92 -3.13 -17.30
N PRO A 27 -2.49 -1.95 -17.04
CA PRO A 27 -1.82 -0.94 -16.24
C PRO A 27 -1.47 -1.49 -14.84
N PRO A 28 -0.23 -1.27 -14.34
CA PRO A 28 0.24 -1.88 -13.08
C PRO A 28 -0.66 -1.62 -11.88
N GLU A 29 -1.26 -0.43 -11.79
CA GLU A 29 -2.19 -0.04 -10.71
C GLU A 29 -3.48 -0.89 -10.67
N PHE A 30 -3.82 -1.54 -11.79
CA PHE A 30 -4.99 -2.42 -11.91
C PHE A 30 -4.62 -3.90 -12.04
N LEU A 31 -3.34 -4.24 -12.14
CA LEU A 31 -2.87 -5.60 -12.40
C LEU A 31 -3.48 -6.61 -11.42
N LEU A 32 -3.34 -6.37 -10.11
CA LEU A 32 -3.82 -7.28 -9.07
C LEU A 32 -5.36 -7.28 -8.90
N TRP A 33 -6.07 -6.36 -9.56
CA TRP A 33 -7.54 -6.43 -9.63
C TRP A 33 -7.98 -7.53 -10.60
N PHE A 34 -7.27 -7.72 -11.70
CA PHE A 34 -7.69 -8.61 -12.78
C PHE A 34 -6.88 -9.90 -12.87
N HIS A 35 -5.64 -9.90 -12.39
CA HIS A 35 -4.71 -11.00 -12.54
C HIS A 35 -4.24 -11.54 -11.21
N HIS A 36 -4.09 -12.86 -11.14
CA HIS A 36 -3.32 -13.51 -10.09
C HIS A 36 -1.92 -13.76 -10.64
N VAL A 37 -0.92 -13.11 -10.04
CA VAL A 37 0.42 -12.98 -10.62
C VAL A 37 1.46 -13.63 -9.68
N PRO A 38 2.39 -14.45 -10.21
CA PRO A 38 3.49 -15.00 -9.40
C PRO A 38 4.38 -13.92 -8.79
N TRP A 39 4.92 -14.17 -7.60
CA TRP A 39 5.78 -13.21 -6.89
C TRP A 39 7.08 -12.86 -7.64
N ASP A 40 7.58 -13.76 -8.48
CA ASP A 40 8.78 -13.59 -9.32
C ASP A 40 8.50 -13.03 -10.72
N HIS A 41 7.24 -12.77 -11.06
CA HIS A 41 6.90 -12.13 -12.32
C HIS A 41 7.54 -10.73 -12.37
N VAL A 42 8.30 -10.47 -13.43
CA VAL A 42 9.01 -9.20 -13.64
C VAL A 42 8.05 -8.20 -14.28
N LEU A 43 7.83 -7.07 -13.61
CA LEU A 43 6.98 -6.00 -14.08
C LEU A 43 7.74 -5.08 -15.05
N ALA A 44 7.01 -4.17 -15.71
CA ALA A 44 7.60 -3.17 -16.60
C ALA A 44 8.65 -2.25 -15.92
N THR A 45 8.64 -2.16 -14.59
CA THR A 45 9.68 -1.47 -13.80
C THR A 45 11.01 -2.21 -13.74
N GLY A 46 11.05 -3.47 -14.19
CA GLY A 46 12.21 -4.38 -14.07
C GLY A 46 12.31 -5.06 -12.70
N ARG A 47 11.45 -4.71 -11.73
CA ARG A 47 11.36 -5.37 -10.43
C ARG A 47 10.41 -6.57 -10.50
N THR A 48 10.61 -7.54 -9.62
CA THR A 48 9.61 -8.59 -9.42
C THR A 48 8.35 -8.01 -8.76
N LEU A 49 7.21 -8.69 -8.86
CA LEU A 49 5.98 -8.27 -8.17
C LEU A 49 6.22 -8.10 -6.66
N TRP A 50 6.98 -9.00 -6.03
CA TRP A 50 7.31 -8.89 -4.60
C TRP A 50 8.12 -7.63 -4.30
N ASP A 51 9.17 -7.38 -5.08
CA ASP A 51 10.04 -6.22 -4.84
C ASP A 51 9.30 -4.90 -5.11
N GLU A 52 8.47 -4.86 -6.16
CA GLU A 52 7.64 -3.69 -6.46
C GLU A 52 6.62 -3.43 -5.35
N LEU A 53 5.96 -4.48 -4.83
CA LEU A 53 5.07 -4.34 -3.67
C LEU A 53 5.81 -3.76 -2.47
N CYS A 54 7.02 -4.25 -2.16
CA CYS A 54 7.84 -3.70 -1.08
C CYS A 54 8.13 -2.20 -1.28
N VAL A 55 8.51 -1.82 -2.50
CA VAL A 55 8.80 -0.42 -2.86
C VAL A 55 7.58 0.48 -2.74
N GLN A 56 6.41 0.04 -3.22
CA GLN A 56 5.20 0.87 -3.19
C GLN A 56 4.72 1.14 -1.76
N TYR A 57 4.80 0.14 -0.86
CA TYR A 57 4.50 0.34 0.56
C TYR A 57 5.48 1.30 1.24
N HIS A 58 6.77 1.23 0.92
CA HIS A 58 7.76 2.19 1.41
C HIS A 58 7.48 3.59 0.90
N ARG A 59 7.29 3.73 -0.42
CA ARG A 59 6.98 4.98 -1.07
C ARG A 59 5.78 5.69 -0.44
N GLY A 60 4.69 4.97 -0.15
CA GLY A 60 3.52 5.55 0.52
C GLY A 60 3.82 6.10 1.93
N ALA A 61 4.66 5.39 2.70
CA ALA A 61 5.09 5.86 4.02
C ALA A 61 6.02 7.08 3.93
N ASP A 62 6.93 7.10 2.95
CA ASP A 62 7.85 8.22 2.70
C ASP A 62 7.09 9.46 2.22
N GLU A 63 6.11 9.30 1.33
CA GLU A 63 5.24 10.39 0.88
C GLU A 63 4.47 11.00 2.06
N ALA A 64 3.95 10.18 2.99
CA ALA A 64 3.29 10.65 4.21
C ALA A 64 4.24 11.43 5.15
N ALA A 65 5.48 10.98 5.30
CA ALA A 65 6.49 11.72 6.06
C ALA A 65 6.86 13.05 5.36
N GLN A 66 6.97 13.05 4.04
CA GLN A 66 7.29 14.24 3.25
C GLN A 66 6.19 15.31 3.35
N MET A 67 4.92 14.92 3.48
CA MET A 67 3.83 15.88 3.73
C MET A 67 4.07 16.69 5.00
N GLN A 68 4.66 16.11 6.06
CA GLN A 68 4.99 16.84 7.28
C GLN A 68 6.05 17.92 7.02
N VAL A 69 7.08 17.60 6.24
CA VAL A 69 8.15 18.53 5.88
C VAL A 69 7.60 19.68 5.03
N ILE A 70 6.76 19.36 4.06
CA ILE A 70 6.10 20.36 3.22
C ILE A 70 5.21 21.28 4.05
N TRP A 71 4.42 20.72 4.97
CA TRP A 71 3.54 21.52 5.84
C TRP A 71 4.34 22.43 6.78
N ALA A 72 5.42 21.93 7.37
CA ALA A 72 6.28 22.72 8.26
C ALA A 72 6.85 23.97 7.57
N ASN A 73 7.15 23.91 6.27
CA ASN A 73 7.63 25.06 5.50
C ASN A 73 6.57 26.15 5.27
N LEU A 74 5.31 25.92 5.65
CA LEU A 74 4.21 26.90 5.59
C LEU A 74 4.00 27.65 6.91
N GLU A 75 4.87 27.44 7.91
CA GLU A 75 4.81 28.14 9.19
C GLU A 75 4.81 29.66 8.98
N GLY A 76 3.89 30.36 9.67
CA GLY A 76 3.69 31.80 9.53
C GLY A 76 2.93 32.25 8.27
N ALA A 77 2.70 31.36 7.29
CA ALA A 77 1.85 31.63 6.12
C ALA A 77 0.37 31.20 6.34
N ILE A 78 0.12 30.40 7.37
CA ILE A 78 -1.20 29.89 7.78
C ILE A 78 -1.44 30.34 9.22
N ASP A 79 -2.70 30.60 9.61
CA ASP A 79 -2.99 30.89 11.01
C ASP A 79 -2.61 29.72 11.93
N GLU A 80 -2.25 30.08 13.17
CA GLU A 80 -1.69 29.17 14.15
C GLU A 80 -2.59 27.97 14.44
N GLU A 81 -3.90 28.18 14.59
CA GLU A 81 -4.84 27.14 14.95
C GLU A 81 -4.89 26.03 13.87
N ARG A 82 -5.09 26.41 12.61
CA ARG A 82 -5.12 25.44 11.51
C ARG A 82 -3.75 24.82 11.26
N PHE A 83 -2.68 25.61 11.38
CA PHE A 83 -1.32 25.12 11.24
C PHE A 83 -1.03 23.98 12.22
N GLN A 84 -1.29 24.21 13.51
CA GLN A 84 -1.07 23.22 14.57
C GLN A 84 -1.98 22.00 14.41
N GLN A 85 -3.26 22.21 14.08
CA GLN A 85 -4.19 21.11 13.89
C GLN A 85 -3.74 20.16 12.76
N VAL A 86 -3.37 20.69 11.61
CA VAL A 86 -2.92 19.88 10.46
C VAL A 86 -1.55 19.25 10.75
N ALA A 87 -0.62 19.97 11.40
CA ALA A 87 0.67 19.41 11.79
C ALA A 87 0.50 18.18 12.71
N MET A 88 -0.42 18.25 13.68
CA MET A 88 -0.79 17.12 14.54
C MET A 88 -1.35 15.96 13.71
N HIS A 89 -2.28 16.19 12.79
CA HIS A 89 -2.86 15.14 11.96
C HIS A 89 -1.83 14.49 11.03
N LEU A 90 -0.96 15.26 10.39
CA LEU A 90 0.11 14.73 9.54
C LEU A 90 1.13 13.91 10.35
N SER A 91 1.39 14.28 11.61
CA SER A 91 2.22 13.48 12.52
C SER A 91 1.62 12.12 12.84
N ILE A 92 0.31 12.08 13.08
CA ILE A 92 -0.42 10.81 13.26
C ILE A 92 -0.37 10.00 11.97
N GLN A 93 -0.69 10.62 10.82
CA GLN A 93 -0.71 9.96 9.52
C GLN A 93 0.64 9.35 9.13
N ALA A 94 1.76 10.07 9.32
CA ALA A 94 3.08 9.54 9.00
C ALA A 94 3.46 8.35 9.90
N ARG A 95 3.09 8.39 11.18
CA ARG A 95 3.27 7.25 12.10
C ARG A 95 2.41 6.05 11.69
N GLU A 96 1.14 6.29 11.35
CA GLU A 96 0.22 5.23 10.93
C GLU A 96 0.62 4.63 9.57
N ALA A 97 1.09 5.43 8.62
CA ALA A 97 1.56 4.95 7.32
C ALA A 97 2.76 4.01 7.46
N ARG A 98 3.72 4.34 8.34
CA ARG A 98 4.83 3.41 8.68
C ARG A 98 4.33 2.12 9.30
N TRP A 99 3.39 2.21 10.25
CA TRP A 99 2.79 1.02 10.84
C TRP A 99 2.06 0.15 9.78
N TRP A 100 1.28 0.76 8.88
CA TRP A 100 0.61 0.06 7.79
C TRP A 100 1.58 -0.62 6.84
N ARG A 101 2.64 0.07 6.42
CA ARG A 101 3.75 -0.49 5.63
C ARG A 101 4.27 -1.76 6.30
N ASP A 102 4.69 -1.66 7.55
CA ASP A 102 5.32 -2.77 8.26
C ASP A 102 4.39 -3.96 8.42
N ALA A 103 3.14 -3.73 8.85
CA ALA A 103 2.16 -4.79 9.06
C ALA A 103 1.81 -5.53 7.76
N CYS A 104 1.62 -4.78 6.65
CA CYS A 104 1.34 -5.38 5.35
C CYS A 104 2.53 -6.17 4.81
N LEU A 105 3.75 -5.62 4.89
CA LEU A 105 4.94 -6.32 4.41
C LEU A 105 5.24 -7.57 5.24
N ALA A 106 5.12 -7.49 6.58
CA ALA A 106 5.24 -8.65 7.45
C ALA A 106 4.21 -9.73 7.10
N TYR A 107 2.96 -9.33 6.78
CA TYR A 107 1.92 -10.27 6.37
C TYR A 107 2.23 -10.94 5.03
N PHE A 108 2.46 -10.16 3.97
CA PHE A 108 2.70 -10.72 2.64
C PHE A 108 4.00 -11.51 2.55
N GLN A 109 5.02 -11.15 3.34
CA GLN A 109 6.27 -11.90 3.42
C GLN A 109 6.04 -13.37 3.83
N THR A 110 5.04 -13.66 4.66
CA THR A 110 4.72 -15.06 5.03
C THR A 110 4.29 -15.92 3.84
N PHE A 111 3.67 -15.32 2.83
CA PHE A 111 3.21 -15.99 1.62
C PHE A 111 4.22 -15.91 0.47
N ALA A 112 4.90 -14.77 0.34
CA ALA A 112 5.94 -14.58 -0.66
C ALA A 112 7.19 -15.42 -0.38
N GLN A 113 7.48 -15.69 0.90
CA GLN A 113 8.67 -16.41 1.36
C GLN A 113 9.98 -15.83 0.78
N ARG A 114 10.02 -14.50 0.66
CA ARG A 114 11.12 -13.75 0.07
C ARG A 114 11.60 -12.67 1.04
N PRO A 115 12.90 -12.35 1.07
CA PRO A 115 13.40 -11.23 1.85
C PRO A 115 12.86 -9.92 1.26
N ILE A 116 12.65 -8.93 2.13
CA ILE A 116 12.46 -7.54 1.68
C ILE A 116 13.80 -7.09 1.05
N PRO A 117 13.78 -6.33 -0.06
CA PRO A 117 15.00 -5.80 -0.67
C PRO A 117 15.91 -5.12 0.35
N ALA A 118 17.22 -5.36 0.27
CA ALA A 118 18.18 -4.95 1.29
C ALA A 118 18.36 -3.42 1.41
N ASP A 119 17.93 -2.67 0.40
CA ASP A 119 17.87 -1.21 0.37
C ASP A 119 16.66 -0.62 1.10
N LEU A 120 15.70 -1.45 1.51
CA LEU A 120 14.50 -1.05 2.22
C LEU A 120 14.55 -1.44 3.70
N GLU A 121 13.89 -0.65 4.54
CA GLU A 121 13.81 -0.90 5.97
C GLU A 121 12.92 -2.12 6.26
N PRO A 122 13.37 -3.13 7.02
CA PRO A 122 12.49 -4.22 7.43
C PRO A 122 11.46 -3.74 8.46
N PRO A 123 10.30 -4.42 8.59
CA PRO A 123 9.34 -4.17 9.66
C PRO A 123 10.02 -4.11 11.03
N ALA A 124 9.68 -3.09 11.82
CA ALA A 124 10.28 -2.89 13.15
C ALA A 124 9.96 -4.03 14.14
N HIS A 125 8.87 -4.75 13.91
CA HIS A 125 8.40 -5.86 14.72
C HIS A 125 7.99 -7.07 13.86
N PRO A 126 7.92 -8.27 14.43
CA PRO A 126 7.37 -9.45 13.75
C PRO A 126 5.85 -9.35 13.52
N LEU A 127 5.31 -10.21 12.65
CA LEU A 127 3.88 -10.20 12.27
C LEU A 127 2.92 -10.38 13.46
N ASP A 128 3.28 -11.22 14.42
CA ASP A 128 2.49 -11.50 15.63
C ASP A 128 2.28 -10.25 16.48
N TYR A 129 3.29 -9.36 16.56
CA TYR A 129 3.14 -8.05 17.18
C TYR A 129 2.03 -7.24 16.51
N TYR A 130 2.06 -7.09 15.17
CA TYR A 130 1.06 -6.30 14.46
C TYR A 130 -0.35 -6.91 14.54
N GLN A 131 -0.46 -8.24 14.56
CA GLN A 131 -1.73 -8.96 14.76
C GLN A 131 -2.30 -8.80 16.17
N SER A 132 -1.44 -8.56 17.18
CA SER A 132 -1.85 -8.34 18.56
C SER A 132 -2.45 -6.95 18.83
N LEU A 133 -2.24 -5.99 17.90
CA LEU A 133 -2.69 -4.62 18.07
C LEU A 133 -4.21 -4.53 18.00
N THR A 134 -4.81 -3.84 18.98
CA THR A 134 -6.27 -3.67 19.07
C THR A 134 -6.68 -2.22 18.80
N TYR A 135 -7.59 -2.04 17.86
CA TYR A 135 -8.13 -0.72 17.49
C TYR A 135 -9.65 -0.71 17.66
N PRO A 136 -10.18 -0.49 18.88
CA PRO A 136 -11.61 -0.65 19.17
C PRO A 136 -12.53 0.26 18.35
N TYR A 137 -11.99 1.29 17.70
CA TYR A 137 -12.73 2.26 16.89
C TYR A 137 -12.36 2.23 15.40
N ALA A 138 -11.61 1.22 14.93
CA ALA A 138 -11.29 1.13 13.51
C ALA A 138 -12.56 0.77 12.68
N PRO A 139 -12.75 1.39 11.50
CA PRO A 139 -13.88 1.08 10.63
C PRO A 139 -13.91 -0.41 10.25
N GLY A 140 -15.09 -1.02 10.22
CA GLY A 140 -15.28 -2.41 9.78
C GLY A 140 -15.15 -3.47 10.88
N ILE A 141 -14.72 -3.09 12.10
CA ILE A 141 -14.85 -3.97 13.27
C ILE A 141 -16.32 -3.97 13.69
N ARG A 142 -16.97 -5.14 13.67
CA ARG A 142 -18.30 -5.29 14.28
C ARG A 142 -18.14 -5.05 15.78
N PRO A 143 -18.77 -4.00 16.34
CA PRO A 143 -18.65 -3.75 17.76
C PRO A 143 -19.21 -4.96 18.52
N ARG A 144 -18.46 -5.43 19.53
CA ARG A 144 -18.94 -6.43 20.49
C ARG A 144 -19.51 -5.69 21.70
N TRP A 145 -20.66 -5.06 21.52
CA TRP A 145 -21.50 -4.57 22.60
C TRP A 145 -22.94 -4.99 22.35
#